data_AF-A0A354ED70-F1
#
_entry.id   AF-A0A354ED70-F1
#
_cell.length_a   1.000
_cell.length_b   1.000
_cell.length_c   1.000
_cell.angle_alpha   90.00
_cell.angle_beta   90.00
_cell.angle_gamma   90.00
#
_symmetry.space_group_name_H-M   'P 1'
#
loop_
_entity.id
_entity.type
_entity.pdbx_description
1 polymer ?
#
loop_
_entity_poly.entity_id
_entity_poly.type
_entity_poly.pdbx_seq_one_letter_code
_entity_poly.pdbx_strand_id
1 'polypeptide(L)'
;MQRNKGGRRTGTVFTCMAMLGAVFLTGLCMAGPAAQLLGAEEAKVPTMMEQAKMQPGMTDANAPPVEHPMMNPAQYTDKGKCPNCGMVLNMWARTRYHFLLGGKEQETCSIHCLAERAVRESAEPVDVKVALYLEPEKMIPAVQAVYVVGSTAPGTMTGVSKLAFAERAAAEKFAGQYGGVVTGYDLAYQQAVAQLDKDRGGIDAKRKKSGKIVEPTPSDLCVVCGMRPAAYPNNRAQIMTADNKTLHFCSGQCLVNFLAEPAKYVEAEVKPMFVWASVYPEAMYDYAGGLLYVVGSKAMGPMGPEPFAFRTLKQASEFTDKNGGTIVLFEKLNPGIVR
;
A
#
# COMPACT_ATOMS: atom_id res chain seq x y z
N MET A 1 22.63 9.90 67.56
CA MET A 1 24.00 9.73 68.11
C MET A 1 24.68 8.56 67.40
N GLN A 2 25.99 8.63 67.14
CA GLN A 2 26.98 7.54 66.88
C GLN A 2 26.65 6.48 65.76
N ARG A 3 27.52 6.11 64.80
CA ARG A 3 28.88 5.47 64.85
C ARG A 3 28.85 4.08 65.50
N ASN A 4 29.56 3.01 65.07
CA ASN A 4 30.42 2.65 63.91
C ASN A 4 30.43 1.07 63.85
N LYS A 5 30.89 0.26 62.88
CA LYS A 5 31.91 0.23 61.78
C LYS A 5 31.35 -0.70 60.64
N GLY A 6 31.98 -1.00 59.48
CA GLY A 6 33.23 -0.59 58.83
C GLY A 6 34.09 -1.78 58.33
N GLY A 7 34.40 -1.85 57.02
CA GLY A 7 35.27 -2.87 56.39
C GLY A 7 35.76 -2.42 54.99
N ARG A 8 37.02 -2.72 54.63
CA ARG A 8 37.74 -2.05 53.50
C ARG A 8 38.97 -2.84 53.01
N ARG A 9 39.22 -2.90 51.69
CA ARG A 9 40.51 -3.21 51.01
C ARG A 9 40.46 -2.64 49.57
N THR A 10 41.29 -1.65 49.19
CA THR A 10 42.54 -1.75 48.37
C THR A 10 42.31 -2.36 46.97
N GLY A 11 42.60 -1.72 45.82
CA GLY A 11 43.19 -0.41 45.47
C GLY A 11 43.02 -0.15 43.94
N THR A 12 43.72 0.72 43.21
CA THR A 12 44.86 1.62 43.49
C THR A 12 44.84 2.87 42.55
N VAL A 13 45.67 3.86 42.88
CA VAL A 13 45.91 5.22 42.31
C VAL A 13 46.65 5.27 40.95
N PHE A 14 46.31 6.24 40.08
CA PHE A 14 47.15 7.21 39.31
C PHE A 14 46.19 8.00 38.37
N THR A 15 46.03 9.35 38.27
CA THR A 15 46.91 10.55 38.28
C THR A 15 47.89 10.56 37.09
N CYS A 16 48.08 11.64 36.28
CA CYS A 16 47.98 13.08 36.58
C CYS A 16 47.65 14.02 35.37
N MET A 17 47.83 15.31 35.61
CA MET A 17 47.39 16.56 34.95
C MET A 17 47.66 16.82 33.45
N ALA A 18 46.85 17.78 32.96
CA ALA A 18 46.91 18.59 31.74
C ALA A 18 48.23 19.31 31.41
N MET A 19 48.30 19.86 30.18
CA MET A 19 49.13 21.00 29.75
C MET A 19 48.38 21.82 28.66
N LEU A 20 48.74 23.09 28.49
CA LEU A 20 48.22 23.98 27.43
C LEU A 20 49.10 23.90 26.16
N GLY A 21 48.57 24.34 25.02
CA GLY A 21 49.34 24.49 23.78
C GLY A 21 48.59 25.26 22.68
N ALA A 22 48.60 26.59 22.76
CA ALA A 22 48.13 27.45 21.67
C ALA A 22 49.33 28.02 20.90
N VAL A 23 49.34 27.86 19.57
CA VAL A 23 50.34 28.46 18.67
C VAL A 23 49.62 29.10 17.50
N PHE A 24 49.68 30.43 17.42
CA PHE A 24 49.43 31.16 16.18
C PHE A 24 50.64 30.98 15.25
N LEU A 25 50.41 30.74 13.96
CA LEU A 25 51.43 31.00 12.94
C LEU A 25 50.79 31.63 11.71
N THR A 26 51.35 32.76 11.28
CA THR A 26 50.85 33.58 10.16
C THR A 26 51.61 33.32 8.87
N GLY A 27 50.88 33.25 7.75
CA GLY A 27 51.44 33.24 6.40
C GLY A 27 50.69 32.31 5.46
N LEU A 28 50.73 32.50 4.14
CA LEU A 28 51.17 33.67 3.37
C LEU A 28 50.51 33.60 1.99
N CYS A 29 49.94 34.69 1.47
CA CYS A 29 49.35 34.67 0.13
C CYS A 29 50.45 34.66 -0.95
N MET A 30 50.50 33.59 -1.76
CA MET A 30 51.24 33.51 -3.02
C MET A 30 50.36 32.86 -4.08
N ALA A 31 50.47 33.29 -5.34
CA ALA A 31 49.54 32.92 -6.41
C ALA A 31 50.24 32.38 -7.67
N GLY A 32 49.58 31.42 -8.33
CA GLY A 32 49.96 30.88 -9.62
C GLY A 32 50.89 29.64 -9.58
N PRO A 33 51.17 29.02 -10.74
CA PRO A 33 50.64 29.31 -12.08
C PRO A 33 49.45 28.39 -12.46
N ALA A 34 48.80 28.68 -13.59
CA ALA A 34 47.73 27.84 -14.13
C ALA A 34 48.28 26.56 -14.78
N ALA A 35 47.72 25.40 -14.43
CA ALA A 35 47.90 24.15 -15.16
C ALA A 35 46.76 23.98 -16.17
N GLN A 36 47.09 23.90 -17.47
CA GLN A 36 46.10 23.62 -18.51
C GLN A 36 45.72 22.13 -18.46
N LEU A 37 44.49 21.83 -18.05
CA LEU A 37 43.92 20.50 -18.24
C LEU A 37 43.46 20.36 -19.69
N LEU A 38 43.93 19.28 -20.34
CA LEU A 38 43.43 18.86 -21.64
C LEU A 38 41.96 18.43 -21.51
N GLY A 39 41.15 18.76 -22.51
CA GLY A 39 39.71 18.56 -22.45
C GLY A 39 39.32 17.09 -22.39
N ALA A 40 38.50 16.73 -21.40
CA ALA A 40 37.52 15.68 -21.54
C ALA A 40 36.19 16.34 -21.92
N GLU A 41 35.54 15.87 -22.98
CA GLU A 41 34.18 16.32 -23.30
C GLU A 41 33.22 15.86 -22.20
N GLU A 42 32.46 16.79 -21.61
CA GLU A 42 31.38 16.43 -20.70
C GLU A 42 30.29 15.70 -21.49
N ALA A 43 30.23 14.39 -21.33
CA ALA A 43 29.18 13.54 -21.90
C ALA A 43 27.81 13.92 -21.30
N LYS A 44 27.16 14.88 -21.95
CA LYS A 44 25.99 15.61 -21.46
C LYS A 44 24.77 14.69 -21.31
N VAL A 45 24.59 14.14 -20.11
CA VAL A 45 23.45 13.31 -19.74
C VAL A 45 22.13 14.07 -20.00
N PRO A 46 21.22 13.55 -20.84
CA PRO A 46 19.94 14.20 -21.11
C PRO A 46 19.07 14.27 -19.85
N THR A 47 18.32 15.36 -19.69
CA THR A 47 17.40 15.51 -18.56
C THR A 47 16.14 14.65 -18.72
N MET A 48 15.50 14.30 -17.60
CA MET A 48 14.43 13.29 -17.52
C MET A 48 13.17 13.55 -18.37
N MET A 49 13.02 14.72 -19.00
CA MET A 49 11.91 15.01 -19.91
C MET A 49 12.21 14.67 -21.38
N GLU A 50 13.47 14.53 -21.77
CA GLU A 50 13.84 14.29 -23.17
C GLU A 50 13.49 12.86 -23.62
N GLN A 51 13.56 11.89 -22.70
CA GLN A 51 13.21 10.49 -22.94
C GLN A 51 11.69 10.23 -23.01
N ALA A 52 10.84 11.23 -22.73
CA ALA A 52 9.37 11.09 -22.77
C ALA A 52 8.78 11.14 -24.19
N LYS A 53 9.61 11.13 -25.25
CA LYS A 53 9.20 11.24 -26.66
C LYS A 53 9.39 9.93 -27.46
N MET A 54 9.16 8.78 -26.84
CA MET A 54 8.85 7.56 -27.61
C MET A 54 7.33 7.51 -27.82
N GLN A 55 6.89 7.56 -29.08
CA GLN A 55 5.47 7.66 -29.42
C GLN A 55 4.68 6.43 -28.93
N PRO A 56 3.40 6.58 -28.56
CA PRO A 56 2.53 5.43 -28.28
C PRO A 56 2.28 4.66 -29.57
N GLY A 57 3.06 3.60 -29.79
CA GLY A 57 2.86 2.68 -30.90
C GLY A 57 1.49 2.01 -30.77
N MET A 58 0.57 2.34 -31.67
CA MET A 58 -0.69 1.61 -31.83
C MET A 58 -0.37 0.23 -32.39
N THR A 59 -0.28 -0.78 -31.52
CA THR A 59 -0.23 -2.19 -31.94
C THR A 59 -1.61 -2.67 -32.35
N ASP A 60 -1.65 -3.60 -33.30
CA ASP A 60 -2.88 -4.09 -33.93
C ASP A 60 -3.95 -4.56 -32.93
N ALA A 61 -5.22 -4.30 -33.27
CA ALA A 61 -6.39 -4.76 -32.52
C ALA A 61 -6.63 -6.29 -32.58
N ASN A 62 -5.61 -7.06 -33.00
CA ASN A 62 -5.68 -8.48 -33.33
C ASN A 62 -4.90 -9.38 -32.35
N ALA A 63 -4.28 -8.81 -31.31
CA ALA A 63 -3.62 -9.61 -30.28
C ALA A 63 -4.65 -10.44 -29.50
N PRO A 64 -4.47 -11.77 -29.34
CA PRO A 64 -5.44 -12.62 -28.64
C PRO A 64 -5.60 -12.19 -27.17
N PRO A 65 -6.82 -12.23 -26.60
CA PRO A 65 -7.06 -11.77 -25.25
C PRO A 65 -6.33 -12.65 -24.21
N VAL A 66 -5.55 -12.01 -23.33
CA VAL A 66 -4.93 -12.70 -22.19
C VAL A 66 -5.97 -12.86 -21.07
N GLU A 67 -6.22 -14.09 -20.63
CA GLU A 67 -7.12 -14.37 -19.51
C GLU A 67 -6.54 -13.82 -18.20
N HIS A 68 -7.17 -12.75 -17.69
CA HIS A 68 -6.78 -12.07 -16.47
C HIS A 68 -7.96 -11.23 -15.94
N PRO A 69 -8.59 -11.57 -14.80
CA PRO A 69 -8.19 -12.63 -13.87
C PRO A 69 -8.33 -14.02 -14.48
N MET A 70 -7.50 -14.94 -14.01
CA MET A 70 -7.64 -16.37 -14.27
C MET A 70 -8.84 -16.89 -13.49
N MET A 71 -9.81 -17.48 -14.18
CA MET A 71 -11.09 -17.91 -13.64
C MET A 71 -11.03 -19.31 -13.00
N ASN A 72 -10.14 -20.17 -13.49
CA ASN A 72 -9.82 -21.47 -12.87
C ASN A 72 -8.29 -21.60 -12.68
N PRO A 73 -7.69 -20.83 -11.75
CA PRO A 73 -6.24 -20.81 -11.55
C PRO A 73 -5.75 -22.05 -10.79
N ALA A 74 -4.47 -22.42 -11.00
CA ALA A 74 -3.78 -23.30 -10.07
C ALA A 74 -3.54 -22.61 -8.71
N GLN A 75 -3.17 -23.38 -7.68
CA GLN A 75 -2.79 -22.84 -6.38
C GLN A 75 -1.31 -22.39 -6.40
N TYR A 76 -1.09 -21.11 -6.67
CA TYR A 76 0.23 -20.47 -6.69
C TYR A 76 0.66 -19.94 -5.32
N THR A 77 -0.29 -19.77 -4.39
CA THR A 77 -0.10 -19.31 -3.02
C THR A 77 -1.21 -19.79 -2.09
N ASP A 78 -0.89 -19.93 -0.80
CA ASP A 78 -1.82 -20.24 0.30
C ASP A 78 -2.39 -18.98 0.99
N LYS A 79 -1.77 -17.80 0.81
CA LYS A 79 -2.12 -16.54 1.49
C LYS A 79 -3.54 -16.01 1.17
N GLY A 80 -4.24 -16.62 0.21
CA GLY A 80 -5.67 -16.43 -0.03
C GLY A 80 -6.03 -15.11 -0.73
N LYS A 81 -6.13 -14.01 0.02
CA LYS A 81 -6.57 -12.68 -0.47
C LYS A 81 -5.50 -11.62 -0.24
N CYS A 82 -5.35 -10.72 -1.21
CA CYS A 82 -4.47 -9.56 -1.14
C CYS A 82 -4.92 -8.63 0.02
N PRO A 83 -4.05 -8.34 1.01
CA PRO A 83 -4.43 -7.56 2.19
C PRO A 83 -4.78 -6.10 1.85
N ASN A 84 -4.29 -5.57 0.72
CA ASN A 84 -4.60 -4.21 0.30
C ASN A 84 -6.04 -4.03 -0.23
N CYS A 85 -6.59 -5.03 -0.94
CA CYS A 85 -7.78 -4.84 -1.77
C CYS A 85 -8.76 -6.02 -1.81
N GLY A 86 -8.52 -7.09 -1.05
CA GLY A 86 -9.40 -8.25 -0.92
C GLY A 86 -9.44 -9.19 -2.14
N MET A 87 -8.72 -8.89 -3.23
CA MET A 87 -8.64 -9.76 -4.42
C MET A 87 -7.99 -11.11 -4.10
N VAL A 88 -8.61 -12.21 -4.54
CA VAL A 88 -8.07 -13.58 -4.39
C VAL A 88 -6.77 -13.73 -5.17
N LEU A 89 -5.66 -13.98 -4.49
CA LEU A 89 -4.30 -13.90 -5.07
C LEU A 89 -4.11 -14.86 -6.25
N ASN A 90 -4.60 -16.10 -6.13
CA ASN A 90 -4.48 -17.10 -7.20
C ASN A 90 -5.18 -16.68 -8.51
N MET A 91 -6.31 -15.96 -8.44
CA MET A 91 -7.00 -15.44 -9.65
C MET A 91 -6.20 -14.33 -10.36
N TRP A 92 -5.29 -13.66 -9.67
CA TRP A 92 -4.48 -12.55 -10.20
C TRP A 92 -2.99 -12.89 -10.23
N ALA A 93 -2.63 -14.18 -10.19
CA ALA A 93 -1.26 -14.60 -9.89
C ALA A 93 -0.21 -14.19 -10.93
N ARG A 94 -0.62 -13.89 -12.18
CA ARG A 94 0.23 -13.31 -13.22
C ARG A 94 0.84 -11.94 -12.87
N THR A 95 0.32 -11.26 -11.84
CA THR A 95 0.81 -9.94 -11.42
C THR A 95 1.12 -9.86 -9.93
N ARG A 96 1.21 -11.00 -9.22
CA ARG A 96 1.42 -11.01 -7.76
C ARG A 96 2.86 -10.65 -7.37
N TYR A 97 3.00 -10.08 -6.17
CA TYR A 97 4.28 -9.68 -5.57
C TYR A 97 4.38 -10.21 -4.14
N HIS A 98 5.57 -10.69 -3.78
CA HIS A 98 5.95 -11.13 -2.44
C HIS A 98 7.07 -10.21 -1.93
N PHE A 99 6.97 -9.70 -0.71
CA PHE A 99 7.92 -8.71 -0.18
C PHE A 99 7.85 -8.64 1.35
N LEU A 100 8.87 -8.05 1.96
CA LEU A 100 8.83 -7.60 3.35
C LEU A 100 8.46 -6.12 3.41
N LEU A 101 7.54 -5.76 4.31
CA LEU A 101 7.16 -4.37 4.60
C LEU A 101 7.05 -4.18 6.11
N GLY A 102 7.79 -3.22 6.68
CA GLY A 102 7.85 -3.02 8.13
C GLY A 102 8.29 -4.27 8.91
N GLY A 103 9.15 -5.10 8.31
CA GLY A 103 9.59 -6.38 8.88
C GLY A 103 8.58 -7.53 8.79
N LYS A 104 7.44 -7.35 8.11
CA LYS A 104 6.40 -8.37 7.91
C LYS A 104 6.35 -8.85 6.47
N GLU A 105 6.20 -10.15 6.28
CA GLU A 105 5.91 -10.74 4.96
C GLU A 105 4.53 -10.33 4.46
N GLN A 106 4.43 -9.85 3.21
CA GLN A 106 3.18 -9.52 2.53
C GLN A 106 3.17 -10.09 1.11
N GLU A 107 2.01 -10.57 0.65
CA GLU A 107 1.78 -10.90 -0.76
C GLU A 107 0.60 -10.09 -1.30
N THR A 108 0.80 -9.39 -2.41
CA THR A 108 -0.24 -8.56 -3.05
C THR A 108 -0.49 -8.96 -4.49
N CYS A 109 -1.69 -8.69 -5.01
CA CYS A 109 -2.08 -9.07 -6.38
C CYS A 109 -1.46 -8.22 -7.49
N SER A 110 -0.75 -7.13 -7.17
CA SER A 110 -0.25 -6.17 -8.17
C SER A 110 0.82 -5.23 -7.61
N ILE A 111 1.65 -4.67 -8.49
CA ILE A 111 2.59 -3.60 -8.14
C ILE A 111 1.88 -2.32 -7.68
N HIS A 112 0.64 -2.07 -8.14
CA HIS A 112 -0.21 -1.00 -7.62
C HIS A 112 -0.52 -1.26 -6.13
N CYS A 113 -0.89 -2.48 -5.75
CA CYS A 113 -1.15 -2.82 -4.35
C CYS A 113 0.13 -2.86 -3.48
N LEU A 114 1.29 -3.23 -4.04
CA LEU A 114 2.58 -3.10 -3.34
C LEU A 114 2.92 -1.63 -3.07
N ALA A 115 2.85 -0.78 -4.11
CA ALA A 115 3.06 0.66 -4.00
C ALA A 115 2.06 1.34 -3.07
N GLU A 116 0.79 0.94 -3.11
CA GLU A 116 -0.19 1.50 -2.18
C GLU A 116 0.15 1.08 -0.75
N ARG A 117 0.43 -0.20 -0.46
CA ARG A 117 0.79 -0.65 0.91
C ARG A 117 2.01 0.06 1.48
N ALA A 118 3.05 0.28 0.67
CA ALA A 118 4.21 1.09 1.06
C ALA A 118 3.80 2.51 1.49
N VAL A 119 2.96 3.18 0.69
CA VAL A 119 2.40 4.51 0.99
C VAL A 119 1.41 4.50 2.15
N ARG A 120 0.65 3.40 2.37
CA ARG A 120 -0.28 3.25 3.50
C ARG A 120 0.47 3.14 4.82
N GLU A 121 1.49 2.28 4.89
CA GLU A 121 2.29 2.04 6.12
C GLU A 121 3.45 3.05 6.30
N SER A 122 3.73 3.90 5.31
CA SER A 122 4.87 4.82 5.28
C SER A 122 6.22 4.10 5.44
N ALA A 123 6.35 2.95 4.80
CA ALA A 123 7.52 2.07 4.89
C ALA A 123 7.96 1.61 3.49
N GLU A 124 9.27 1.38 3.31
CA GLU A 124 9.78 0.87 2.05
C GLU A 124 9.67 -0.66 1.95
N PRO A 125 9.28 -1.21 0.79
CA PRO A 125 9.21 -2.65 0.55
C PRO A 125 10.59 -3.21 0.22
N VAL A 126 11.02 -4.25 0.92
CA VAL A 126 12.34 -4.92 0.71
C VAL A 126 12.16 -6.40 0.35
N ASP A 127 13.23 -7.04 -0.15
CA ASP A 127 13.23 -8.41 -0.68
C ASP A 127 12.13 -8.68 -1.72
N VAL A 128 11.77 -7.65 -2.49
CA VAL A 128 10.64 -7.69 -3.43
C VAL A 128 10.86 -8.72 -4.54
N LYS A 129 9.92 -9.64 -4.67
CA LYS A 129 9.83 -10.64 -5.73
C LYS A 129 8.53 -10.46 -6.50
N VAL A 130 8.58 -10.73 -7.80
CA VAL A 130 7.45 -10.63 -8.73
C VAL A 130 7.21 -11.96 -9.44
N ALA A 131 5.95 -12.32 -9.66
CA ALA A 131 5.60 -13.45 -10.51
C ALA A 131 5.66 -13.09 -12.00
N LEU A 132 6.10 -14.02 -12.82
CA LEU A 132 6.20 -13.82 -14.26
C LEU A 132 4.81 -13.85 -14.91
N TYR A 133 4.53 -12.92 -15.83
CA TYR A 133 3.18 -12.71 -16.36
C TYR A 133 2.66 -13.91 -17.15
N LEU A 134 3.53 -14.62 -17.87
CA LEU A 134 3.17 -15.82 -18.61
C LEU A 134 3.32 -17.11 -17.77
N GLU A 135 4.22 -17.09 -16.78
CA GLU A 135 4.67 -18.23 -15.95
C GLU A 135 4.44 -17.93 -14.44
N PRO A 136 3.18 -17.78 -13.97
CA PRO A 136 2.84 -17.28 -12.64
C PRO A 136 3.28 -18.16 -11.45
N GLU A 137 3.70 -19.39 -11.72
CA GLU A 137 4.35 -20.30 -10.77
C GLU A 137 5.79 -19.87 -10.43
N LYS A 138 6.45 -19.12 -11.33
CA LYS A 138 7.82 -18.62 -11.12
C LYS A 138 7.78 -17.22 -10.53
N MET A 139 8.59 -17.00 -9.49
CA MET A 139 8.87 -15.66 -8.96
C MET A 139 10.36 -15.38 -8.92
N ILE A 140 10.76 -14.18 -9.32
CA ILE A 140 12.16 -13.70 -9.31
C ILE A 140 12.26 -12.38 -8.54
N PRO A 141 13.46 -11.98 -8.05
CA PRO A 141 13.67 -10.64 -7.48
C PRO A 141 13.21 -9.57 -8.49
N ALA A 142 12.37 -8.63 -8.07
CA ALA A 142 11.70 -7.73 -9.00
C ALA A 142 12.69 -6.83 -9.77
N VAL A 143 13.77 -6.41 -9.12
CA VAL A 143 14.90 -5.67 -9.72
C VAL A 143 15.63 -6.43 -10.84
N GLN A 144 15.45 -7.75 -10.96
CA GLN A 144 15.99 -8.58 -12.05
C GLN A 144 14.97 -8.79 -13.18
N ALA A 145 13.70 -8.45 -12.97
CA ALA A 145 12.64 -8.64 -13.96
C ALA A 145 12.61 -7.49 -14.98
N VAL A 146 12.31 -7.84 -16.23
CA VAL A 146 12.03 -6.89 -17.32
C VAL A 146 10.53 -6.64 -17.39
N TYR A 147 10.15 -5.38 -17.50
CA TYR A 147 8.76 -4.92 -17.43
C TYR A 147 8.25 -4.43 -18.78
N VAL A 148 7.06 -4.88 -19.18
CA VAL A 148 6.26 -4.20 -20.22
C VAL A 148 5.22 -3.33 -19.52
N VAL A 149 5.24 -2.02 -19.80
CA VAL A 149 4.33 -1.03 -19.21
C VAL A 149 3.40 -0.45 -20.26
N GLY A 150 2.09 -0.42 -19.98
CA GLY A 150 1.09 0.22 -20.84
C GLY A 150 0.71 -0.58 -22.10
N SER A 151 0.86 -1.92 -22.05
CA SER A 151 0.31 -2.84 -23.04
C SER A 151 -1.22 -2.83 -23.07
N THR A 152 -1.81 -3.27 -24.17
CA THR A 152 -3.24 -3.60 -24.29
C THR A 152 -3.65 -4.77 -23.38
N ALA A 153 -2.72 -5.69 -23.11
CA ALA A 153 -2.93 -6.78 -22.15
C ALA A 153 -3.20 -6.22 -20.73
N PRO A 154 -4.23 -6.72 -20.03
CA PRO A 154 -4.77 -6.09 -18.82
C PRO A 154 -3.82 -6.13 -17.62
N GLY A 155 -3.72 -5.00 -16.93
CA GLY A 155 -3.09 -4.89 -15.60
C GLY A 155 -4.08 -5.09 -14.45
N THR A 156 -3.55 -5.34 -13.24
CA THR A 156 -4.34 -5.50 -12.01
C THR A 156 -4.36 -4.21 -11.21
N MET A 157 -5.56 -3.78 -10.76
CA MET A 157 -5.79 -2.58 -9.95
C MET A 157 -5.35 -1.24 -10.57
N THR A 158 -4.94 -1.19 -11.83
CA THR A 158 -4.47 0.04 -12.50
C THR A 158 -5.01 0.16 -13.93
N GLY A 159 -5.07 1.38 -14.46
CA GLY A 159 -5.34 1.62 -15.88
C GLY A 159 -4.13 1.34 -16.80
N VAL A 160 -2.91 1.34 -16.26
CA VAL A 160 -1.66 1.19 -17.04
C VAL A 160 -0.94 -0.08 -16.58
N SER A 161 -0.99 -1.13 -17.41
CA SER A 161 -0.37 -2.43 -17.14
C SER A 161 1.12 -2.32 -16.81
N LYS A 162 1.63 -3.25 -16.00
CA LYS A 162 3.03 -3.31 -15.51
C LYS A 162 3.41 -4.77 -15.33
N LEU A 163 3.80 -5.42 -16.43
CA LEU A 163 3.82 -6.86 -16.59
C LEU A 163 5.26 -7.37 -16.59
N ALA A 164 5.59 -8.35 -15.73
CA ALA A 164 6.96 -8.80 -15.50
C ALA A 164 7.32 -10.05 -16.30
N PHE A 165 8.55 -10.08 -16.81
CA PHE A 165 9.15 -11.17 -17.58
C PHE A 165 10.58 -11.41 -17.04
N ALA A 166 11.08 -12.65 -17.13
CA ALA A 166 12.47 -12.93 -16.77
C ALA A 166 13.43 -12.33 -17.81
N GLU A 167 13.15 -12.56 -19.09
CA GLU A 167 14.06 -12.22 -20.18
C GLU A 167 13.62 -10.99 -20.99
N ARG A 168 14.60 -10.16 -21.35
CA ARG A 168 14.38 -8.96 -22.18
C ARG A 168 13.74 -9.31 -23.52
N ALA A 169 14.24 -10.34 -24.21
CA ALA A 169 13.69 -10.79 -25.48
C ALA A 169 12.22 -11.26 -25.39
N ALA A 170 11.81 -11.80 -24.23
CA ALA A 170 10.41 -12.18 -23.99
C ALA A 170 9.51 -10.95 -23.79
N ALA A 171 9.99 -9.96 -23.02
CA ALA A 171 9.29 -8.68 -22.85
C ALA A 171 9.18 -7.90 -24.18
N GLU A 172 10.24 -7.88 -24.99
CA GLU A 172 10.26 -7.20 -26.30
C GLU A 172 9.36 -7.90 -27.32
N LYS A 173 9.35 -9.24 -27.36
CA LYS A 173 8.38 -10.01 -28.15
C LYS A 173 6.94 -9.74 -27.72
N PHE A 174 6.68 -9.65 -26.41
CA PHE A 174 5.36 -9.35 -25.88
C PHE A 174 4.92 -7.91 -26.22
N ALA A 175 5.82 -6.92 -26.07
CA ALA A 175 5.56 -5.54 -26.43
C ALA A 175 5.33 -5.35 -27.94
N GLY A 176 6.01 -6.12 -28.80
CA GLY A 176 5.74 -6.16 -30.24
C GLY A 176 4.35 -6.67 -30.61
N GLN A 177 3.71 -7.46 -29.73
CA GLN A 177 2.37 -8.04 -29.94
C GLN A 177 1.26 -7.25 -29.24
N TYR A 178 1.50 -6.76 -28.03
CA TYR A 178 0.49 -6.10 -27.17
C TYR A 178 0.76 -4.61 -26.92
N GLY A 179 1.83 -4.06 -27.48
CA GLY A 179 2.26 -2.68 -27.23
C GLY A 179 2.81 -2.47 -25.82
N GLY A 180 3.02 -1.20 -25.49
CA GLY A 180 3.68 -0.78 -24.24
C GLY A 180 5.20 -0.63 -24.38
N VAL A 181 5.82 -0.16 -23.30
CA VAL A 181 7.25 0.19 -23.24
C VAL A 181 8.01 -0.81 -22.38
N VAL A 182 9.16 -1.29 -22.87
CA VAL A 182 10.03 -2.23 -22.15
C VAL A 182 10.99 -1.48 -21.23
N THR A 183 10.95 -1.76 -19.93
CA THR A 183 11.72 -1.07 -18.87
C THR A 183 12.12 -2.00 -17.72
N GLY A 184 12.72 -1.46 -16.66
CA GLY A 184 13.06 -2.18 -15.41
C GLY A 184 12.10 -1.86 -14.25
N TYR A 185 12.32 -2.53 -13.11
CA TYR A 185 11.47 -2.41 -11.92
C TYR A 185 11.30 -0.97 -11.43
N ASP A 186 12.37 -0.20 -11.30
CA ASP A 186 12.34 1.10 -10.63
C ASP A 186 11.37 2.07 -11.32
N LEU A 187 11.38 2.13 -12.66
CA LEU A 187 10.43 2.94 -13.41
C LEU A 187 9.00 2.41 -13.28
N ALA A 188 8.80 1.09 -13.37
CA ALA A 188 7.48 0.47 -13.20
C ALA A 188 6.90 0.72 -11.80
N TYR A 189 7.74 0.71 -10.76
CA TYR A 189 7.36 1.00 -9.37
C TYR A 189 7.07 2.49 -9.14
N GLN A 190 7.94 3.39 -9.62
CA GLN A 190 7.69 4.84 -9.60
C GLN A 190 6.38 5.19 -10.34
N GLN A 191 6.13 4.57 -11.49
CA GLN A 191 4.87 4.71 -12.23
C GLN A 191 3.66 4.00 -11.58
N ALA A 192 3.87 3.13 -10.58
CA ALA A 192 2.79 2.61 -9.76
C ALA A 192 2.43 3.63 -8.67
N VAL A 193 3.44 4.13 -7.93
CA VAL A 193 3.29 5.18 -6.90
C VAL A 193 2.65 6.44 -7.49
N ALA A 194 3.19 6.97 -8.60
CA ALA A 194 2.70 8.18 -9.27
C ALA A 194 1.33 8.03 -9.97
N GLN A 195 0.71 6.85 -9.89
CA GLN A 195 -0.59 6.54 -10.49
C GLN A 195 -1.67 6.21 -9.43
N LEU A 196 -1.30 5.99 -8.17
CA LEU A 196 -2.22 5.59 -7.08
C LEU A 196 -3.47 6.49 -6.98
N ASP A 197 -3.30 7.80 -6.88
CA ASP A 197 -4.42 8.75 -6.74
C ASP A 197 -5.34 8.74 -7.99
N LYS A 198 -4.75 8.62 -9.19
CA LYS A 198 -5.46 8.65 -10.48
C LYS A 198 -6.30 7.39 -10.71
N ASP A 199 -5.80 6.23 -10.28
CA ASP A 199 -6.49 4.95 -10.41
C ASP A 199 -7.72 4.85 -9.49
N ARG A 200 -7.77 5.56 -8.34
CA ARG A 200 -8.85 5.43 -7.32
C ARG A 200 -10.26 5.57 -7.89
N GLY A 201 -10.54 6.63 -8.66
CA GLY A 201 -11.86 6.84 -9.25
C GLY A 201 -12.27 5.73 -10.22
N GLY A 202 -11.29 5.19 -10.97
CA GLY A 202 -11.49 4.03 -11.85
C GLY A 202 -11.71 2.72 -11.07
N ILE A 203 -11.07 2.54 -9.92
CA ILE A 203 -11.27 1.40 -9.02
C ILE A 203 -12.67 1.45 -8.39
N ASP A 204 -13.08 2.60 -7.83
CA ASP A 204 -14.40 2.80 -7.23
C ASP A 204 -15.52 2.56 -8.25
N ALA A 205 -15.45 3.21 -9.42
CA ALA A 205 -16.42 3.03 -10.49
C ALA A 205 -16.51 1.56 -10.97
N LYS A 206 -15.38 0.85 -11.07
CA LYS A 206 -15.36 -0.59 -11.40
C LYS A 206 -15.98 -1.45 -10.30
N ARG A 207 -15.70 -1.19 -9.02
CA ARG A 207 -16.28 -1.92 -7.88
C ARG A 207 -17.80 -1.71 -7.80
N LYS A 208 -18.27 -0.47 -8.00
CA LYS A 208 -19.71 -0.13 -8.06
C LYS A 208 -20.41 -0.76 -9.26
N LYS A 209 -19.86 -0.61 -10.47
CA LYS A 209 -20.42 -1.23 -11.69
C LYS A 209 -20.49 -2.77 -11.61
N SER A 210 -19.60 -3.40 -10.84
CA SER A 210 -19.60 -4.86 -10.63
C SER A 210 -20.37 -5.32 -9.38
N GLY A 211 -21.16 -4.44 -8.74
CA GLY A 211 -21.97 -4.77 -7.56
C GLY A 211 -21.17 -5.10 -6.29
N LYS A 212 -19.85 -4.92 -6.31
CA LYS A 212 -18.98 -5.21 -5.15
C LYS A 212 -19.10 -4.18 -4.04
N ILE A 213 -19.48 -2.97 -4.41
CA ILE A 213 -19.83 -1.85 -3.53
C ILE A 213 -21.20 -1.36 -3.98
N VAL A 214 -22.19 -1.40 -3.09
CA VAL A 214 -23.52 -0.82 -3.32
C VAL A 214 -23.63 0.47 -2.51
N GLU A 215 -24.00 1.58 -3.15
CA GLU A 215 -24.26 2.83 -2.42
C GLU A 215 -25.62 2.74 -1.72
N PRO A 216 -25.69 2.92 -0.38
CA PRO A 216 -26.96 2.81 0.35
C PRO A 216 -27.93 3.92 -0.05
N THR A 217 -29.17 3.52 -0.33
CA THR A 217 -30.30 4.42 -0.60
C THR A 217 -30.83 5.05 0.69
N PRO A 218 -31.68 6.09 0.63
CA PRO A 218 -32.37 6.60 1.81
C PRO A 218 -33.27 5.57 2.50
N SER A 219 -33.74 4.56 1.78
CA SER A 219 -34.54 3.44 2.32
C SER A 219 -33.73 2.46 3.17
N ASP A 220 -32.44 2.27 2.85
CA ASP A 220 -31.60 1.25 3.49
C ASP A 220 -31.31 1.57 4.96
N LEU A 221 -31.30 0.52 5.78
CA LEU A 221 -31.15 0.59 7.23
C LEU A 221 -29.87 -0.15 7.65
N CYS A 222 -29.21 0.34 8.70
CA CYS A 222 -28.11 -0.39 9.33
C CYS A 222 -28.64 -1.67 10.01
N VAL A 223 -28.07 -2.83 9.67
CA VAL A 223 -28.50 -4.14 10.20
C VAL A 223 -28.28 -4.32 11.72
N VAL A 224 -27.59 -3.37 12.38
CA VAL A 224 -27.29 -3.39 13.82
C VAL A 224 -28.18 -2.44 14.63
N CYS A 225 -28.57 -1.29 14.08
CA CYS A 225 -29.22 -0.21 14.83
C CYS A 225 -30.35 0.53 14.09
N GLY A 226 -30.70 0.12 12.88
CA GLY A 226 -31.78 0.72 12.08
C GLY A 226 -31.48 2.12 11.50
N MET A 227 -30.38 2.77 11.87
CA MET A 227 -30.00 4.09 11.35
C MET A 227 -29.66 4.02 9.85
N ARG A 228 -30.06 5.03 9.07
CA ARG A 228 -29.92 5.09 7.61
C ARG A 228 -28.46 5.34 7.18
N PRO A 229 -27.73 4.38 6.58
CA PRO A 229 -26.30 4.54 6.27
C PRO A 229 -26.00 5.62 5.23
N ALA A 230 -26.99 5.97 4.39
CA ALA A 230 -26.92 7.09 3.44
C ALA A 230 -26.66 8.45 4.13
N ALA A 231 -27.09 8.62 5.39
CA ALA A 231 -26.90 9.86 6.14
C ALA A 231 -25.49 10.02 6.74
N TYR A 232 -24.65 8.97 6.69
CA TYR A 232 -23.33 8.93 7.36
C TYR A 232 -22.19 8.58 6.40
N PRO A 233 -22.01 9.35 5.29
CA PRO A 233 -21.11 8.98 4.18
C PRO A 233 -19.65 8.78 4.59
N ASN A 234 -19.20 9.44 5.67
CA ASN A 234 -17.83 9.35 6.20
C ASN A 234 -17.58 8.18 7.16
N ASN A 235 -18.62 7.55 7.71
CA ASN A 235 -18.50 6.55 8.78
C ASN A 235 -19.09 5.18 8.38
N ARG A 236 -19.98 5.17 7.39
CA ARG A 236 -20.66 3.98 6.89
C ARG A 236 -19.70 2.87 6.44
N ALA A 237 -20.17 1.64 6.58
CA ALA A 237 -19.50 0.43 6.12
C ALA A 237 -20.49 -0.48 5.39
N GLN A 238 -19.99 -1.51 4.71
CA GLN A 238 -20.82 -2.57 4.13
C GLN A 238 -20.07 -3.91 4.04
N ILE A 239 -20.81 -5.01 4.15
CA ILE A 239 -20.33 -6.37 3.90
C ILE A 239 -21.04 -6.89 2.66
N MET A 240 -20.27 -7.34 1.66
CA MET A 240 -20.77 -8.15 0.57
C MET A 240 -20.63 -9.63 0.96
N THR A 241 -21.72 -10.38 0.96
CA THR A 241 -21.77 -11.78 1.40
C THR A 241 -21.40 -12.76 0.29
N ALA A 242 -21.19 -14.04 0.65
CA ALA A 242 -20.90 -15.12 -0.30
C ALA A 242 -22.04 -15.34 -1.31
N ASP A 243 -23.29 -15.05 -0.95
CA ASP A 243 -24.48 -15.08 -1.81
C ASP A 243 -24.80 -13.73 -2.47
N ASN A 244 -23.80 -12.83 -2.59
CA ASN A 244 -23.85 -11.52 -3.25
C ASN A 244 -24.89 -10.53 -2.69
N LYS A 245 -25.38 -10.72 -1.47
CA LYS A 245 -26.16 -9.70 -0.75
C LYS A 245 -25.23 -8.65 -0.17
N THR A 246 -25.74 -7.43 0.04
CA THR A 246 -25.03 -6.38 0.77
C THR A 246 -25.72 -6.10 2.09
N LEU A 247 -24.95 -6.12 3.18
CA LEU A 247 -25.36 -5.66 4.50
C LEU A 247 -24.74 -4.29 4.73
N HIS A 248 -25.56 -3.28 5.05
CA HIS A 248 -25.08 -1.92 5.27
C HIS A 248 -24.97 -1.58 6.77
N PHE A 249 -24.01 -0.71 7.11
CA PHE A 249 -23.75 -0.22 8.45
C PHE A 249 -23.60 1.31 8.45
N CYS A 250 -24.18 2.00 9.44
CA CYS A 250 -24.05 3.47 9.56
C CYS A 250 -22.67 3.92 10.07
N SER A 251 -21.92 3.01 10.70
CA SER A 251 -20.66 3.23 11.41
C SER A 251 -19.72 2.04 11.24
N GLY A 252 -18.43 2.28 11.44
CA GLY A 252 -17.43 1.24 11.69
C GLY A 252 -17.66 0.56 13.04
N GLN A 253 -18.20 1.27 14.05
CA GLN A 253 -18.63 0.66 15.31
C GLN A 253 -19.69 -0.45 15.08
N CYS A 254 -20.74 -0.18 14.29
CA CYS A 254 -21.74 -1.19 13.96
C CYS A 254 -21.15 -2.35 13.15
N LEU A 255 -20.24 -2.08 12.20
CA LEU A 255 -19.52 -3.14 11.48
C LEU A 255 -18.76 -4.06 12.44
N VAL A 256 -18.00 -3.50 13.39
CA VAL A 256 -17.17 -4.26 14.34
C VAL A 256 -18.02 -5.07 15.32
N ASN A 257 -19.12 -4.51 15.82
CA ASN A 257 -20.07 -5.25 16.66
C ASN A 257 -20.74 -6.40 15.89
N PHE A 258 -21.12 -6.17 14.62
CA PHE A 258 -21.69 -7.22 13.77
C PHE A 258 -20.68 -8.33 13.47
N LEU A 259 -19.44 -7.99 13.11
CA LEU A 259 -18.39 -8.99 12.81
C LEU A 259 -18.01 -9.84 14.03
N ALA A 260 -18.13 -9.29 15.25
CA ALA A 260 -17.88 -10.04 16.47
C ALA A 260 -19.01 -11.03 16.81
N GLU A 261 -20.27 -10.64 16.64
CA GLU A 261 -21.43 -11.45 17.06
C GLU A 261 -22.60 -11.40 16.03
N PRO A 262 -22.44 -11.92 14.79
CA PRO A 262 -23.44 -11.75 13.72
C PRO A 262 -24.84 -12.27 14.08
N ALA A 263 -24.89 -13.38 14.83
CA ALA A 263 -26.12 -14.05 15.26
C ALA A 263 -26.99 -13.23 16.23
N LYS A 264 -26.52 -12.08 16.73
CA LYS A 264 -27.35 -11.11 17.47
C LYS A 264 -28.20 -10.22 16.57
N TYR A 265 -27.91 -10.18 15.27
CA TYR A 265 -28.46 -9.22 14.32
C TYR A 265 -29.16 -9.89 13.13
N VAL A 266 -28.77 -11.12 12.78
CA VAL A 266 -29.36 -11.91 11.69
C VAL A 266 -29.42 -13.38 12.08
N GLU A 267 -30.53 -14.06 11.72
CA GLU A 267 -30.71 -15.50 11.96
C GLU A 267 -29.88 -16.37 10.99
N ALA A 268 -29.67 -15.88 9.77
CA ALA A 268 -28.95 -16.60 8.73
C ALA A 268 -27.42 -16.48 8.90
N GLU A 269 -26.70 -17.57 8.64
CA GLU A 269 -25.24 -17.59 8.67
C GLU A 269 -24.65 -16.65 7.60
N VAL A 270 -23.99 -15.58 8.04
CA VAL A 270 -23.33 -14.62 7.14
C VAL A 270 -21.87 -15.00 6.92
N LYS A 271 -21.52 -15.21 5.65
CA LYS A 271 -20.16 -15.45 5.17
C LYS A 271 -19.64 -14.23 4.40
N PRO A 272 -18.80 -13.36 5.00
CA PRO A 272 -18.29 -12.16 4.34
C PRO A 272 -17.36 -12.49 3.15
N MET A 273 -17.72 -12.10 1.94
CA MET A 273 -16.83 -12.17 0.79
C MET A 273 -15.91 -10.94 0.73
N PHE A 274 -16.47 -9.74 0.92
CA PHE A 274 -15.72 -8.49 1.06
C PHE A 274 -16.28 -7.65 2.21
N VAL A 275 -15.39 -6.89 2.86
CA VAL A 275 -15.73 -5.91 3.88
C VAL A 275 -15.18 -4.56 3.43
N TRP A 276 -16.04 -3.54 3.43
CA TRP A 276 -15.73 -2.20 2.95
C TRP A 276 -16.07 -1.16 4.01
N ALA A 277 -15.20 -0.16 4.17
CA ALA A 277 -15.43 0.99 5.04
C ALA A 277 -15.21 2.29 4.25
N SER A 278 -15.98 3.34 4.57
CA SER A 278 -15.67 4.69 4.07
C SER A 278 -14.33 5.17 4.62
N VAL A 279 -13.48 5.70 3.75
CA VAL A 279 -12.27 6.43 4.14
C VAL A 279 -12.65 7.86 4.53
N TYR A 280 -12.18 8.32 5.69
CA TYR A 280 -12.42 9.66 6.22
C TYR A 280 -11.35 10.65 5.74
N PRO A 281 -11.69 11.90 5.34
CA PRO A 281 -13.03 12.43 5.04
C PRO A 281 -13.40 12.24 3.55
N GLU A 282 -12.78 11.27 2.86
CA GLU A 282 -12.95 11.01 1.42
C GLU A 282 -14.39 10.55 1.06
N ALA A 283 -15.15 10.00 2.01
CA ALA A 283 -16.47 9.37 1.84
C ALA A 283 -16.53 8.18 0.83
N MET A 284 -15.39 7.81 0.25
CA MET A 284 -15.22 6.70 -0.68
C MET A 284 -14.99 5.39 0.07
N TYR A 285 -15.65 4.33 -0.39
CA TYR A 285 -15.49 2.98 0.16
C TYR A 285 -14.16 2.34 -0.29
N ASP A 286 -13.42 1.74 0.66
CA ASP A 286 -12.28 0.89 0.35
C ASP A 286 -12.21 -0.36 1.25
N TYR A 287 -11.35 -1.32 0.87
CA TYR A 287 -11.27 -2.62 1.51
C TYR A 287 -10.80 -2.48 2.96
N ALA A 288 -11.66 -2.87 3.91
CA ALA A 288 -11.48 -2.56 5.33
C ALA A 288 -10.17 -3.11 5.90
N GLY A 289 -9.80 -4.35 5.55
CA GLY A 289 -8.52 -4.96 5.95
C GLY A 289 -7.26 -4.24 5.46
N GLY A 290 -7.38 -3.37 4.45
CA GLY A 290 -6.26 -2.58 3.93
C GLY A 290 -6.08 -1.22 4.62
N LEU A 291 -7.00 -0.79 5.48
CA LEU A 291 -7.04 0.57 6.06
C LEU A 291 -6.43 0.63 7.47
N LEU A 292 -6.03 1.84 7.86
CA LEU A 292 -5.65 2.16 9.24
C LEU A 292 -6.84 2.82 9.94
N TYR A 293 -7.01 2.59 11.23
CA TYR A 293 -8.16 3.07 12.00
C TYR A 293 -7.70 3.85 13.22
N VAL A 294 -8.29 5.02 13.47
CA VAL A 294 -8.09 5.76 14.73
C VAL A 294 -9.23 5.44 15.68
N VAL A 295 -8.91 4.85 16.83
CA VAL A 295 -9.85 4.53 17.92
C VAL A 295 -9.60 5.41 19.14
N GLY A 296 -10.63 5.65 19.97
CA GLY A 296 -10.49 6.43 21.20
C GLY A 296 -10.17 7.92 21.00
N SER A 297 -10.47 8.48 19.83
CA SER A 297 -10.35 9.92 19.58
C SER A 297 -11.51 10.71 20.20
N LYS A 298 -11.37 12.03 20.32
CA LYS A 298 -12.43 12.96 20.73
C LYS A 298 -13.50 13.21 19.65
N ALA A 299 -13.28 12.76 18.42
CA ALA A 299 -14.24 12.91 17.33
C ALA A 299 -15.34 11.84 17.43
N MET A 300 -16.55 12.21 17.02
CA MET A 300 -17.75 11.38 17.19
C MET A 300 -18.36 11.00 15.84
N GLY A 301 -18.70 9.72 15.67
CA GLY A 301 -19.55 9.20 14.61
C GLY A 301 -21.02 9.12 15.04
N PRO A 302 -21.92 8.52 14.23
CA PRO A 302 -23.34 8.40 14.56
C PRO A 302 -23.62 7.53 15.80
N MET A 303 -22.67 6.71 16.24
CA MET A 303 -22.80 5.84 17.41
C MET A 303 -21.93 6.28 18.61
N GLY A 304 -21.47 7.53 18.63
CA GLY A 304 -20.54 8.04 19.64
C GLY A 304 -19.08 7.87 19.21
N PRO A 305 -18.17 7.37 20.07
CA PRO A 305 -16.79 7.09 19.69
C PRO A 305 -16.72 6.13 18.49
N GLU A 306 -15.93 6.50 17.48
CA GLU A 306 -15.96 5.86 16.15
C GLU A 306 -14.54 5.46 15.71
N PRO A 307 -14.33 4.24 15.20
CA PRO A 307 -13.10 3.85 14.49
C PRO A 307 -13.02 4.55 13.11
N PHE A 308 -12.52 5.78 13.07
CA PHE A 308 -12.34 6.52 11.82
C PHE A 308 -11.27 5.86 10.94
N ALA A 309 -11.62 5.53 9.69
CA ALA A 309 -10.75 4.81 8.77
C ALA A 309 -9.97 5.77 7.85
N PHE A 310 -8.67 5.51 7.67
CA PHE A 310 -7.74 6.31 6.89
C PHE A 310 -6.97 5.42 5.91
N ARG A 311 -6.58 5.99 4.77
CA ARG A 311 -5.81 5.29 3.74
C ARG A 311 -4.33 5.21 4.12
N THR A 312 -3.76 6.26 4.70
CA THR A 312 -2.33 6.30 5.04
C THR A 312 -2.07 6.65 6.51
N LEU A 313 -0.94 6.16 7.02
CA LEU A 313 -0.42 6.49 8.34
C LEU A 313 -0.30 8.01 8.51
N LYS A 314 0.10 8.75 7.47
CA LYS A 314 0.15 10.22 7.48
C LYS A 314 -1.23 10.84 7.78
N GLN A 315 -2.28 10.43 7.07
CA GLN A 315 -3.65 10.93 7.30
C GLN A 315 -4.14 10.60 8.71
N ALA A 316 -3.86 9.39 9.19
CA ALA A 316 -4.24 8.94 10.54
C ALA A 316 -3.51 9.74 11.63
N SER A 317 -2.20 9.98 11.47
CA SER A 317 -1.41 10.82 12.39
C SER A 317 -1.91 12.26 12.43
N GLU A 318 -2.13 12.88 11.26
CA GLU A 318 -2.66 14.25 11.14
C GLU A 318 -4.08 14.41 11.75
N PHE A 319 -4.79 13.30 11.98
CA PHE A 319 -6.04 13.26 12.70
C PHE A 319 -5.85 13.03 14.20
N THR A 320 -4.95 12.13 14.64
CA THR A 320 -4.63 11.93 16.06
C THR A 320 -3.98 13.17 16.69
N ASP A 321 -3.17 13.93 15.95
CA ASP A 321 -2.55 15.17 16.43
C ASP A 321 -3.60 16.21 16.87
N LYS A 322 -4.79 16.17 16.27
CA LYS A 322 -5.90 17.11 16.50
C LYS A 322 -6.94 16.54 17.48
N ASN A 323 -7.26 15.25 17.36
CA ASN A 323 -8.39 14.62 18.05
C ASN A 323 -7.97 13.66 19.18
N GLY A 324 -6.68 13.33 19.29
CA GLY A 324 -6.21 12.19 20.10
C GLY A 324 -6.63 10.84 19.52
N GLY A 325 -6.49 9.79 20.33
CA GLY A 325 -6.76 8.41 19.94
C GLY A 325 -5.51 7.65 19.52
N THR A 326 -5.70 6.38 19.14
CA THR A 326 -4.64 5.41 18.81
C THR A 326 -4.86 4.84 17.42
N ILE A 327 -3.80 4.77 16.61
CA ILE A 327 -3.83 4.15 15.28
C ILE A 327 -3.71 2.63 15.42
N VAL A 328 -4.65 1.88 14.83
CA VAL A 328 -4.69 0.41 14.82
C VAL A 328 -4.99 -0.13 13.41
N LEU A 329 -4.69 -1.40 13.18
CA LEU A 329 -5.09 -2.13 11.97
C LEU A 329 -6.46 -2.79 12.16
N PHE A 330 -7.11 -3.15 11.05
CA PHE A 330 -8.44 -3.76 11.04
C PHE A 330 -8.55 -5.01 11.94
N GLU A 331 -7.53 -5.87 11.97
CA GLU A 331 -7.50 -7.11 12.77
C GLU A 331 -7.33 -6.87 14.27
N LYS A 332 -7.21 -5.61 14.70
CA LYS A 332 -7.23 -5.21 16.12
C LYS A 332 -8.56 -4.59 16.53
N LEU A 333 -9.41 -4.19 15.58
CA LEU A 333 -10.76 -3.72 15.88
C LEU A 333 -11.57 -4.82 16.54
N ASN A 334 -12.16 -4.49 17.67
CA ASN A 334 -13.02 -5.39 18.45
C ASN A 334 -13.99 -4.52 19.27
N PRO A 335 -15.14 -5.07 19.72
CA PRO A 335 -16.13 -4.32 20.50
C PRO A 335 -15.59 -3.62 21.74
N GLY A 336 -14.46 -4.05 22.32
CA GLY A 336 -13.87 -3.42 23.50
C GLY A 336 -13.13 -2.10 23.25
N ILE A 337 -12.74 -1.78 22.00
CA ILE A 337 -11.95 -0.58 21.66
C ILE A 337 -12.69 0.43 20.76
N VAL A 338 -13.95 0.16 20.43
CA VAL A 338 -14.80 1.02 19.56
C VAL A 338 -16.02 1.60 20.30
N ARG A 339 -16.01 1.55 21.64
CA ARG A 339 -17.07 2.05 22.54
C ARG A 339 -16.76 3.44 23.06
#